data_AF-A0A650A2X9-F1
#
_entry.id   AF-A0A650A2X9-F1
#
_cell.length_a   1.000
_cell.length_b   1.000
_cell.length_c   1.000
_cell.angle_alpha   90.00
_cell.angle_beta   90.00
_cell.angle_gamma   90.00
#
_symmetry.space_group_name_H-M   'P 1'
#
loop_
_entity.id
_entity.type
_entity.pdbx_description
1 polymer ?
#
loop_
_entity_poly.entity_id
_entity_poly.type
_entity_poly.pdbx_seq_one_letter_code
_entity_poly.pdbx_strand_id
1 'polypeptide(L)'
;MKIRGERECQRCGNRWSYYETGSVACPDCGSQRSVGLEERREHTAGAESLDLQPAREALESEPLTTVARVGAKAAAEFVRQYGFIHAGDLQALDSVFLAATELRHVGTELARSIRVDEQAEAYFLALLDGAKDGDRPSPAAVPDSLCSAHGLAATSAVDDYRRDVIRYLEEHPDEQARRVLGVIDDHRTRIEALDGNVSPGEAEALIDATRAVGTALRDEATSIDKARELLDELDPNDSRSGE
;
A
#
# COMPACT_ATOMS: atom_id res chain seq x y z
N MET A 1 5.53 13.98 -6.89
CA MET A 1 6.13 15.31 -7.23
C MET A 1 7.35 15.08 -8.11
N LYS A 2 7.60 15.94 -9.11
CA LYS A 2 8.82 15.84 -9.91
C LYS A 2 10.05 16.44 -9.21
N ILE A 3 11.05 15.63 -8.92
CA ILE A 3 12.26 16.04 -8.20
C ILE A 3 13.54 15.65 -8.93
N ARG A 4 14.64 16.34 -8.63
CA ARG A 4 15.98 15.97 -9.11
C ARG A 4 16.62 15.04 -8.08
N GLY A 5 16.91 13.81 -8.51
CA GLY A 5 17.45 12.73 -7.68
C GLY A 5 18.86 12.99 -7.21
N GLU A 6 19.83 13.02 -8.13
CA GLU A 6 21.22 13.26 -7.78
C GLU A 6 21.44 14.71 -7.31
N ARG A 7 22.13 14.85 -6.18
CA ARG A 7 22.47 16.13 -5.56
C ARG A 7 23.95 16.22 -5.27
N GLU A 8 24.51 17.42 -5.39
CA GLU A 8 25.89 17.75 -4.99
C GLU A 8 25.91 18.82 -3.90
N CYS A 9 26.68 18.59 -2.84
CA CYS A 9 26.88 19.54 -1.76
C CYS A 9 27.79 20.69 -2.23
N GLN A 10 27.30 21.92 -2.17
CA GLN A 10 28.11 23.10 -2.51
C GLN A 10 29.22 23.40 -1.48
N ARG A 11 29.19 22.76 -0.30
CA ARG A 11 30.17 22.97 0.77
C ARG A 11 31.34 21.99 0.72
N CYS A 12 31.06 20.71 0.48
CA CYS A 12 32.07 19.64 0.57
C CYS A 12 32.19 18.79 -0.70
N GLY A 13 31.37 19.04 -1.73
CA GLY A 13 31.39 18.30 -2.99
C GLY A 13 30.77 16.90 -2.93
N ASN A 14 30.36 16.41 -1.75
CA ASN A 14 29.73 15.10 -1.65
C ASN A 14 28.46 15.02 -2.50
N ARG A 15 28.24 13.86 -3.13
CA ARG A 15 27.07 13.57 -3.96
C ARG A 15 26.23 12.48 -3.33
N TRP A 16 24.91 12.64 -3.39
CA TRP A 16 23.96 11.65 -2.89
C TRP A 16 22.66 11.70 -3.68
N SER A 17 21.88 10.63 -3.58
CA SER A 17 20.54 10.56 -4.14
C SER A 17 19.51 11.02 -3.11
N TYR A 18 18.68 12.00 -3.46
CA TYR A 18 17.49 12.34 -2.67
C TYR A 18 16.55 11.13 -2.56
N TYR A 19 16.48 10.29 -3.60
CA TYR A 19 15.60 9.12 -3.60
C TYR A 19 15.97 8.11 -2.49
N GLU A 20 17.25 8.06 -2.10
CA GLU A 20 17.72 7.18 -1.03
C GLU A 20 17.58 7.82 0.36
N THR A 21 17.82 9.13 0.47
CA THR A 21 17.91 9.80 1.79
C THR A 21 16.65 10.54 2.20
N GLY A 22 15.75 10.82 1.26
CA GLY A 22 14.60 11.71 1.46
C GLY A 22 14.98 13.14 1.86
N SER A 23 16.26 13.53 1.76
CA SER A 23 16.80 14.74 2.38
C SER A 23 17.64 15.59 1.43
N VAL A 24 17.44 16.91 1.51
CA VAL A 24 18.26 17.91 0.83
C VAL A 24 19.54 18.28 1.60
N ALA A 25 19.68 17.78 2.83
CA ALA A 25 20.89 17.96 3.64
C ALA A 25 21.96 16.95 3.22
N CYS A 26 23.20 17.44 3.06
CA CYS A 26 24.34 16.59 2.78
C CYS A 26 24.58 15.60 3.93
N PRO A 27 24.62 14.28 3.68
CA PRO A 27 24.81 13.28 4.73
C PRO A 27 26.16 13.42 5.44
N ASP A 28 27.20 13.90 4.74
CA ASP A 28 28.56 13.99 5.29
C ASP A 28 28.78 15.19 6.20
N CYS A 29 28.19 16.35 5.88
CA CYS A 29 28.48 17.61 6.58
C CYS A 29 27.24 18.36 7.09
N GLY A 30 26.04 17.80 6.93
CA GLY A 30 24.77 18.38 7.35
C GLY A 30 24.36 19.67 6.61
N SER A 31 25.13 20.09 5.60
CA SER A 31 24.84 21.32 4.86
C SER A 31 23.57 21.16 4.00
N GLN A 32 22.62 22.09 4.14
CA GLN A 32 21.43 22.17 3.27
C GLN A 32 21.72 22.85 1.92
N ARG A 33 22.95 23.35 1.71
CA ARG A 33 23.37 23.96 0.43
C ARG A 33 23.73 22.87 -0.56
N SER A 34 22.77 22.48 -1.40
CA SER A 34 22.93 21.44 -2.40
C SER A 34 22.24 21.79 -3.72
N VAL A 35 22.81 21.34 -4.83
CA VAL A 35 22.27 21.52 -6.19
C VAL A 35 21.88 20.18 -6.78
N GLY A 36 20.75 20.11 -7.48
CA GLY A 36 20.34 18.90 -8.20
C GLY A 36 20.97 18.85 -9.59
N LEU A 37 21.63 17.73 -9.91
CA LEU A 37 22.43 17.54 -11.13
C LEU A 37 21.60 17.02 -12.31
N GLU A 38 20.56 16.24 -12.03
CA GLU A 38 19.75 15.55 -13.04
C GLU A 38 18.47 16.30 -13.45
N GLU A 39 17.80 15.77 -14.48
CA GLU A 39 16.43 16.17 -14.82
C GLU A 39 15.44 15.78 -13.72
N ARG A 40 14.28 16.45 -13.72
CA ARG A 40 13.24 16.15 -12.73
C ARG A 40 12.46 14.93 -13.18
N ARG A 41 12.36 13.90 -12.33
CA ARG A 41 11.51 12.72 -12.54
C ARG A 41 10.43 12.63 -11.49
N GLU A 42 9.31 12.02 -11.86
CA GLU A 42 8.21 11.78 -10.92
C GLU A 42 8.68 10.89 -9.75
N HIS A 43 8.30 11.26 -8.54
CA HIS A 43 8.65 10.53 -7.34
C HIS A 43 7.58 10.71 -6.27
N THR A 44 7.16 9.58 -5.72
CA THR A 44 6.17 9.47 -4.65
C THR A 44 6.65 8.57 -3.53
N ALA A 45 7.58 7.64 -3.81
CA ALA A 45 8.12 6.72 -2.83
C ALA A 45 8.77 7.46 -1.66
N GLY A 46 8.32 7.18 -0.44
CA GLY A 46 8.99 7.61 0.78
C GLY A 46 10.21 6.76 1.09
N ALA A 47 11.12 7.29 1.90
CA ALA A 47 12.32 6.58 2.38
C ALA A 47 12.14 5.95 3.77
N GLU A 48 11.00 6.18 4.44
CA GLU A 48 10.75 5.70 5.80
C GLU A 48 10.30 4.24 5.82
N SER A 49 10.90 3.44 6.71
CA SER A 49 10.48 2.06 6.98
C SER A 49 9.38 2.03 8.05
N LEU A 50 8.48 1.05 7.96
CA LEU A 50 7.45 0.81 8.97
C LEU A 50 8.07 0.55 10.35
N ASP A 51 7.74 1.38 11.34
CA ASP A 51 8.16 1.18 12.73
C ASP A 51 7.00 0.82 13.67
N LEU A 52 6.99 -0.43 14.12
CA LEU A 52 6.01 -0.99 15.05
C LEU A 52 6.59 -1.21 16.46
N GLN A 53 7.83 -0.80 16.71
CA GLN A 53 8.45 -0.95 18.04
C GLN A 53 7.59 -0.33 19.15
N PRO A 54 7.00 0.88 19.00
CA PRO A 54 6.15 1.45 20.04
C PRO A 54 4.92 0.59 20.40
N ALA A 55 4.34 -0.10 19.40
CA ALA A 55 3.20 -0.99 19.63
C ALA A 55 3.65 -2.29 20.31
N ARG A 56 4.82 -2.82 19.93
CA ARG A 56 5.38 -4.03 20.55
C ARG A 56 5.76 -3.81 22.01
N GLU A 57 6.34 -2.66 22.35
CA GLU A 57 6.63 -2.29 23.74
C GLU A 57 5.35 -2.16 24.57
N ALA A 58 4.27 -1.63 23.98
CA ALA A 58 2.99 -1.50 24.67
C ALA A 58 2.37 -2.86 25.06
N LEU A 59 2.67 -3.96 24.36
CA LEU A 59 2.15 -5.30 24.69
C LEU A 59 2.53 -5.76 26.11
N GLU A 60 3.62 -5.24 26.67
CA GLU A 60 4.11 -5.68 27.98
C GLU A 60 3.25 -5.19 29.14
N SER A 61 2.54 -4.07 28.97
CA SER A 61 1.88 -3.37 30.07
C SER A 61 0.51 -2.78 29.76
N GLU A 62 0.13 -2.69 28.48
CA GLU A 62 -1.11 -2.04 28.06
C GLU A 62 -2.17 -3.07 27.62
N PRO A 63 -3.47 -2.75 27.76
CA PRO A 63 -4.52 -3.56 27.18
C PRO A 63 -4.42 -3.56 25.64
N LEU A 64 -4.90 -4.65 25.02
CA LEU A 64 -4.83 -4.85 23.57
C LEU A 64 -5.43 -3.68 22.77
N THR A 65 -6.50 -3.05 23.25
CA THR A 65 -7.12 -1.89 22.57
C THR A 65 -6.19 -0.67 22.51
N THR A 66 -5.34 -0.46 23.53
CA THR A 66 -4.28 0.57 23.49
C THR A 66 -3.19 0.17 22.51
N VAL A 67 -2.75 -1.09 22.52
CA VAL A 67 -1.74 -1.60 21.58
C VAL A 67 -2.21 -1.45 20.13
N ALA A 68 -3.46 -1.84 19.85
CA ALA A 68 -4.11 -1.70 18.55
C ALA A 68 -4.13 -0.24 18.07
N ARG A 69 -4.45 0.69 18.96
CA ARG A 69 -4.41 2.13 18.65
C ARG A 69 -3.00 2.62 18.31
N VAL A 70 -1.98 2.19 19.04
CA VAL A 70 -0.58 2.57 18.80
C VAL A 70 -0.10 1.99 17.46
N GLY A 71 -0.35 0.70 17.23
CA GLY A 71 -0.01 0.02 15.98
C GLY A 71 -0.69 0.64 14.77
N ALA A 72 -2.00 0.93 14.87
CA ALA A 72 -2.75 1.58 13.81
C ALA A 72 -2.22 2.98 13.48
N LYS A 73 -1.82 3.74 14.50
CA LYS A 73 -1.22 5.07 14.30
C LYS A 73 0.11 4.96 13.56
N ALA A 74 1.01 4.08 14.00
CA ALA A 74 2.30 3.88 13.35
C ALA A 74 2.14 3.43 11.89
N ALA A 75 1.24 2.48 11.63
CA ALA A 75 0.93 2.04 10.29
C ALA A 75 0.33 3.16 9.42
N ALA A 76 -0.55 4.00 9.97
CA ALA A 76 -1.10 5.16 9.26
C ALA A 76 -0.03 6.21 8.91
N GLU A 77 0.94 6.44 9.78
CA GLU A 77 2.05 7.36 9.52
C GLU A 77 2.95 6.86 8.38
N PHE A 78 3.22 5.56 8.35
CA PHE A 78 3.95 4.90 7.26
C PHE A 78 3.18 4.96 5.93
N VAL A 79 1.92 4.50 5.91
CA VAL A 79 1.08 4.48 4.69
C VAL A 79 0.94 5.87 4.07
N ARG A 80 0.77 6.92 4.89
CA ARG A 80 0.64 8.32 4.40
C ARG A 80 1.87 8.80 3.61
N GLN A 81 3.04 8.25 3.92
CA GLN A 81 4.31 8.65 3.31
C GLN A 81 4.77 7.69 2.22
N TYR A 82 4.06 6.58 2.04
CA TYR A 82 4.40 5.59 1.04
C TYR A 82 3.95 6.04 -0.35
N GLY A 83 4.70 5.65 -1.36
CA GLY A 83 4.35 5.85 -2.75
C GLY A 83 5.06 4.84 -3.63
N PHE A 84 4.56 4.68 -4.85
CA PHE A 84 4.93 3.60 -5.75
C PHE A 84 5.70 4.07 -6.98
N ILE A 85 6.14 5.32 -7.04
CA ILE A 85 7.00 5.83 -8.11
C ILE A 85 8.36 6.21 -7.51
N HIS A 86 9.39 5.47 -7.90
CA HIS A 86 10.76 5.72 -7.52
C HIS A 86 11.56 6.20 -8.74
N ALA A 87 11.97 7.48 -8.74
CA ALA A 87 12.77 8.06 -9.81
C ALA A 87 12.19 7.88 -11.25
N GLY A 88 10.86 7.99 -11.38
CA GLY A 88 10.12 7.75 -12.63
C GLY A 88 9.67 6.30 -12.84
N ASP A 89 10.24 5.35 -12.11
CA ASP A 89 9.94 3.93 -12.28
C ASP A 89 8.81 3.49 -11.34
N LEU A 90 7.75 2.91 -11.92
CA LEU A 90 6.67 2.30 -11.16
C LEU A 90 7.20 1.10 -10.36
N GLN A 91 6.83 1.04 -9.09
CA GLN A 91 7.17 -0.03 -8.14
C GLN A 91 6.01 -1.00 -7.98
N ALA A 92 6.27 -2.18 -7.43
CA ALA A 92 5.23 -3.17 -7.14
C ALA A 92 4.26 -2.66 -6.08
N LEU A 93 3.01 -3.18 -6.08
CA LEU A 93 2.15 -3.09 -4.90
C LEU A 93 2.72 -3.98 -3.80
N ASP A 94 3.51 -3.32 -2.95
CA ASP A 94 4.38 -3.88 -1.93
C ASP A 94 3.62 -4.60 -0.80
N SER A 95 4.17 -5.71 -0.32
CA SER A 95 3.55 -6.53 0.72
C SER A 95 3.63 -5.89 2.11
N VAL A 96 4.69 -5.14 2.43
CA VAL A 96 4.79 -4.37 3.69
C VAL A 96 3.73 -3.27 3.69
N PHE A 97 3.53 -2.59 2.57
CA PHE A 97 2.45 -1.61 2.43
C PHE A 97 1.06 -2.20 2.65
N LEU A 98 0.77 -3.37 2.06
CA LEU A 98 -0.51 -4.05 2.28
C LEU A 98 -0.69 -4.46 3.75
N ALA A 99 0.33 -5.05 4.36
CA ALA A 99 0.28 -5.47 5.75
C ALA A 99 0.10 -4.28 6.71
N ALA A 100 0.77 -3.16 6.43
CA ALA A 100 0.58 -1.92 7.18
C ALA A 100 -0.82 -1.33 7.00
N THR A 101 -1.34 -1.30 5.78
CA THR A 101 -2.69 -0.82 5.51
C THR A 101 -3.74 -1.66 6.25
N GLU A 102 -3.56 -2.97 6.26
CA GLU A 102 -4.43 -3.87 7.01
C GLU A 102 -4.31 -3.68 8.53
N LEU A 103 -3.08 -3.62 9.07
CA LEU A 103 -2.82 -3.33 10.47
C LEU A 103 -3.45 -2.00 10.91
N ARG A 104 -3.41 -0.98 10.05
CA ARG A 104 -4.06 0.31 10.29
C ARG A 104 -5.57 0.16 10.48
N HIS A 105 -6.25 -0.54 9.58
CA HIS A 105 -7.72 -0.69 9.64
C HIS A 105 -8.15 -1.62 10.76
N VAL A 106 -7.54 -2.79 10.89
CA VAL A 106 -7.81 -3.75 11.97
C VAL A 106 -7.53 -3.12 13.33
N GLY A 107 -6.39 -2.46 13.50
CA GLY A 107 -6.05 -1.81 14.77
C GLY A 107 -6.98 -0.64 15.09
N THR A 108 -7.49 0.09 14.08
CA THR A 108 -8.49 1.15 14.27
C THR A 108 -9.83 0.59 14.76
N GLU A 109 -10.25 -0.54 14.19
CA GLU A 109 -11.48 -1.22 14.61
C GLU A 109 -11.36 -1.72 16.04
N LEU A 110 -10.31 -2.49 16.35
CA LEU A 110 -10.07 -3.05 17.68
C LEU A 110 -9.88 -1.98 18.76
N ALA A 111 -9.25 -0.85 18.43
CA ALA A 111 -9.10 0.27 19.36
C ALA A 111 -10.44 0.88 19.81
N ARG A 112 -11.50 0.69 19.03
CA ARG A 112 -12.86 1.20 19.31
C ARG A 112 -13.79 0.12 19.85
N SER A 113 -13.44 -1.15 19.69
CA SER A 113 -14.25 -2.28 20.15
C SER A 113 -14.34 -2.33 21.68
N ILE A 114 -15.55 -2.61 22.19
CA ILE A 114 -15.78 -2.78 23.63
C ILE A 114 -15.23 -4.13 24.12
N ARG A 115 -15.27 -5.14 23.25
CA ARG A 115 -14.70 -6.48 23.49
C ARG A 115 -13.98 -6.92 22.23
N VAL A 116 -12.84 -7.54 22.43
CA VAL A 116 -12.07 -8.21 21.38
C VAL A 116 -12.19 -9.70 21.64
N ASP A 117 -12.60 -10.46 20.63
CA ASP A 117 -12.63 -11.91 20.69
C ASP A 117 -11.22 -12.50 20.46
N GLU A 118 -11.00 -13.75 20.88
CA GLU A 118 -9.68 -14.39 20.81
C GLU A 118 -9.16 -14.53 19.36
N GLN A 119 -10.05 -14.67 18.37
CA GLN A 119 -9.65 -14.79 16.96
C GLN A 119 -9.18 -13.44 16.42
N ALA A 120 -9.92 -12.37 16.73
CA ALA A 120 -9.54 -11.00 16.38
C ALA A 120 -8.24 -10.57 17.06
N GLU A 121 -8.02 -10.96 18.33
CA GLU A 121 -6.75 -10.75 19.02
C GLU A 121 -5.61 -11.48 18.32
N ALA A 122 -5.75 -12.78 18.06
CA ALA A 122 -4.73 -13.57 17.38
C ALA A 122 -4.40 -13.02 15.98
N TYR A 123 -5.41 -12.59 15.23
CA TYR A 123 -5.25 -11.99 13.91
C TYR A 123 -4.44 -10.68 13.97
N PHE A 124 -4.79 -9.79 14.89
CA PHE A 124 -4.07 -8.54 15.08
C PHE A 124 -2.62 -8.75 15.52
N LEU A 125 -2.37 -9.69 16.45
CA LEU A 125 -1.01 -10.01 16.89
C LEU A 125 -0.17 -10.58 15.76
N ALA A 126 -0.75 -11.42 14.89
CA ALA A 126 -0.06 -11.93 13.71
C ALA A 126 0.31 -10.82 12.72
N LEU A 127 -0.59 -9.86 12.48
CA LEU A 127 -0.27 -8.67 11.67
C LEU A 127 0.82 -7.80 12.31
N LEU A 128 0.73 -7.55 13.62
CA LEU A 128 1.74 -6.76 14.33
C LEU A 128 3.11 -7.43 14.27
N ASP A 129 3.15 -8.76 14.23
CA ASP A 129 4.39 -9.51 14.12
C ASP A 129 4.98 -9.48 12.70
N GLY A 130 4.17 -9.80 11.69
CA GLY A 130 4.62 -9.99 10.31
C GLY A 130 4.66 -8.75 9.43
N ALA A 131 3.97 -7.66 9.79
CA ALA A 131 3.77 -6.55 8.85
C ALA A 131 5.07 -5.87 8.38
N LYS A 132 6.13 -5.83 9.20
CA LYS A 132 7.44 -5.27 8.79
C LYS A 132 8.12 -6.07 7.70
N ASP A 133 7.85 -7.38 7.62
CA ASP A 133 8.42 -8.30 6.65
C ASP A 133 7.48 -8.52 5.45
N GLY A 134 6.29 -7.89 5.48
CA GLY A 134 5.25 -8.05 4.47
C GLY A 134 4.46 -9.34 4.61
N ASP A 135 4.60 -10.02 5.74
CA ASP A 135 3.87 -11.24 6.05
C ASP A 135 2.47 -10.87 6.57
N ARG A 136 1.46 -11.29 5.82
CA ARG A 136 0.04 -11.15 6.16
C ARG A 136 -0.54 -12.53 6.50
N PRO A 137 -1.42 -12.63 7.51
CA PRO A 137 -2.22 -13.83 7.70
C PRO A 137 -2.99 -14.20 6.43
N SER A 138 -3.30 -15.49 6.28
CA SER A 138 -4.14 -15.96 5.17
C SER A 138 -5.53 -15.30 5.22
N PRO A 139 -6.18 -15.03 4.07
CA PRO A 139 -7.55 -14.50 4.03
C PRO A 139 -8.55 -15.40 4.74
N ALA A 140 -8.29 -16.71 4.78
CA ALA A 140 -9.13 -17.67 5.52
C ALA A 140 -8.98 -17.58 7.04
N ALA A 141 -7.97 -16.85 7.54
CA ALA A 141 -7.78 -16.59 8.96
C ALA A 141 -8.45 -15.28 9.42
N VAL A 142 -9.03 -14.49 8.51
CA VAL A 142 -9.76 -13.27 8.85
C VAL A 142 -11.01 -13.64 9.66
N PRO A 143 -11.13 -13.16 10.91
CA PRO A 143 -12.33 -13.38 11.71
C PRO A 143 -13.53 -12.61 11.18
N ASP A 144 -14.74 -13.13 11.38
CA ASP A 144 -16.00 -12.48 10.95
C ASP A 144 -16.11 -11.03 11.48
N SER A 145 -15.63 -10.79 12.69
CA SER A 145 -15.63 -9.46 13.34
C SER A 145 -14.71 -8.44 12.65
N LEU A 146 -13.79 -8.89 11.81
CA LEU A 146 -12.80 -8.06 11.10
C LEU A 146 -12.98 -8.06 9.59
N CYS A 147 -13.98 -8.76 9.03
CA CYS A 147 -14.23 -8.79 7.58
C CYS A 147 -14.37 -7.38 6.97
N SER A 148 -15.18 -6.51 7.59
CA SER A 148 -15.32 -5.12 7.15
C SER A 148 -13.99 -4.34 7.16
N ALA A 149 -13.20 -4.49 8.22
CA ALA A 149 -11.90 -3.82 8.32
C ALA A 149 -10.91 -4.32 7.27
N HIS A 150 -10.92 -5.63 6.98
CA HIS A 150 -10.10 -6.26 5.94
C HIS A 150 -10.50 -5.77 4.54
N GLY A 151 -11.79 -5.73 4.22
CA GLY A 151 -12.29 -5.20 2.94
C GLY A 151 -11.92 -3.72 2.74
N LEU A 152 -12.10 -2.87 3.76
CA LEU A 152 -11.70 -1.46 3.71
C LEU A 152 -10.18 -1.26 3.60
N ALA A 153 -9.38 -2.18 4.14
CA ALA A 153 -7.94 -2.18 3.95
C ALA A 153 -7.56 -2.46 2.50
N ALA A 154 -8.17 -3.47 1.89
CA ALA A 154 -7.95 -3.79 0.48
C ALA A 154 -8.31 -2.61 -0.43
N THR A 155 -9.49 -1.99 -0.23
CA THR A 155 -9.90 -0.84 -1.07
C THR A 155 -8.99 0.37 -0.89
N SER A 156 -8.56 0.66 0.34
CA SER A 156 -7.62 1.75 0.61
C SER A 156 -6.28 1.52 -0.09
N ALA A 157 -5.72 0.31 0.00
CA ALA A 157 -4.45 0.00 -0.62
C ALA A 157 -4.53 0.05 -2.16
N VAL A 158 -5.63 -0.45 -2.72
CA VAL A 158 -5.90 -0.40 -4.16
C VAL A 158 -6.03 1.05 -4.65
N ASP A 159 -6.72 1.92 -3.92
CA ASP A 159 -6.83 3.33 -4.29
C ASP A 159 -5.47 4.05 -4.26
N ASP A 160 -4.69 3.86 -3.18
CA ASP A 160 -3.38 4.49 -3.04
C ASP A 160 -2.43 4.06 -4.17
N TYR A 161 -2.39 2.77 -4.49
CA TYR A 161 -1.61 2.27 -5.63
C TYR A 161 -2.12 2.82 -6.96
N ARG A 162 -3.44 2.75 -7.19
CA ARG A 162 -4.07 3.22 -8.43
C ARG A 162 -3.79 4.69 -8.71
N ARG A 163 -3.82 5.56 -7.70
CA ARG A 163 -3.51 6.99 -7.87
C ARG A 163 -2.09 7.20 -8.38
N ASP A 164 -1.14 6.43 -7.90
CA ASP A 164 0.25 6.48 -8.38
C ASP A 164 0.38 5.86 -9.78
N VAL A 165 -0.30 4.75 -10.07
CA VAL A 165 -0.34 4.20 -11.44
C VAL A 165 -0.93 5.19 -12.43
N ILE A 166 -2.03 5.88 -12.09
CA ILE A 166 -2.63 6.92 -12.95
C ILE A 166 -1.61 8.03 -13.22
N ARG A 167 -0.86 8.44 -12.20
CA ARG A 167 0.20 9.45 -12.34
C ARG A 167 1.34 8.96 -13.24
N TYR A 168 1.76 7.71 -13.09
CA TYR A 168 2.75 7.09 -13.97
C TYR A 168 2.29 7.06 -15.43
N LEU A 169 1.01 6.72 -15.68
CA LEU A 169 0.42 6.68 -17.01
C LEU A 169 0.31 8.06 -17.70
N GLU A 170 0.56 9.17 -17.01
CA GLU A 170 0.67 10.49 -17.65
C GLU A 170 1.92 10.59 -18.55
N GLU A 171 3.03 9.96 -18.14
CA GLU A 171 4.29 9.92 -18.90
C GLU A 171 4.44 8.62 -19.71
N HIS A 172 3.72 7.56 -19.33
CA HIS A 172 3.75 6.25 -19.96
C HIS A 172 2.34 5.82 -20.42
N PRO A 173 1.78 6.40 -21.50
CA PRO A 173 0.38 6.16 -21.85
C PRO A 173 0.09 4.71 -22.22
N ASP A 174 -0.84 4.08 -21.51
CA ASP A 174 -1.40 2.78 -21.84
C ASP A 174 -2.94 2.81 -21.68
N GLU A 175 -3.62 2.78 -22.82
CA GLU A 175 -5.09 2.78 -22.91
C GLU A 175 -5.74 1.53 -22.32
N GLN A 176 -5.08 0.37 -22.41
CA GLN A 176 -5.61 -0.87 -21.88
C GLN A 176 -5.53 -0.87 -20.35
N ALA A 177 -4.40 -0.46 -19.79
CA ALA A 177 -4.23 -0.32 -18.35
C ALA A 177 -5.24 0.68 -17.76
N ARG A 178 -5.45 1.84 -18.42
CA ARG A 178 -6.47 2.82 -17.99
C ARG A 178 -7.88 2.23 -17.93
N ARG A 179 -8.26 1.41 -18.92
CA ARG A 179 -9.57 0.74 -18.92
C ARG A 179 -9.70 -0.25 -17.76
N VAL A 180 -8.70 -1.09 -17.53
CA VAL A 180 -8.71 -2.07 -16.43
C VAL A 180 -8.73 -1.38 -15.06
N LEU A 181 -7.99 -0.28 -14.89
CA LEU A 181 -8.02 0.54 -13.66
C LEU A 181 -9.37 1.24 -13.43
N GLY A 182 -10.17 1.46 -14.48
CA GLY A 182 -11.55 1.93 -14.36
C GLY A 182 -12.43 0.87 -13.71
N VAL A 183 -12.36 -0.37 -14.23
CA VAL A 183 -13.11 -1.51 -13.68
C VAL A 183 -12.70 -1.81 -12.23
N ILE A 184 -11.40 -1.79 -11.93
CA ILE A 184 -10.88 -1.90 -10.54
C ILE A 184 -11.50 -0.84 -9.63
N ASP A 185 -11.63 0.41 -10.09
CA ASP A 185 -12.22 1.50 -9.31
C ASP A 185 -13.72 1.30 -9.04
N ASP A 186 -14.44 0.73 -10.01
CA ASP A 186 -15.85 0.39 -9.87
C ASP A 186 -16.05 -0.69 -8.79
N HIS A 187 -15.25 -1.78 -8.82
CA HIS A 187 -15.26 -2.80 -7.77
C HIS A 187 -14.86 -2.23 -6.41
N ARG A 188 -13.78 -1.45 -6.36
CA ARG A 188 -13.33 -0.78 -5.14
C ARG A 188 -14.45 0.06 -4.51
N THR A 189 -15.11 0.88 -5.32
CA THR A 189 -16.22 1.75 -4.88
C THR A 189 -17.41 0.93 -4.40
N ARG A 190 -17.69 -0.21 -5.04
CA ARG A 190 -18.74 -1.15 -4.62
C ARG A 190 -18.44 -1.74 -3.24
N ILE A 191 -17.21 -2.22 -3.00
CA ILE A 191 -16.79 -2.75 -1.70
C ILE A 191 -16.85 -1.65 -0.62
N GLU A 192 -16.40 -0.44 -0.93
CA GLU A 192 -16.51 0.71 -0.01
C GLU A 192 -17.96 1.04 0.33
N ALA A 193 -18.88 0.98 -0.64
CA ALA A 193 -20.31 1.20 -0.40
C ALA A 193 -20.95 0.11 0.50
N LEU A 194 -20.30 -1.04 0.63
CA LEU A 194 -20.67 -2.11 1.56
C LEU A 194 -19.94 -1.99 2.91
N ASP A 195 -19.26 -0.87 3.18
CA ASP A 195 -18.39 -0.67 4.35
C ASP A 195 -17.33 -1.78 4.47
N GLY A 196 -16.83 -2.27 3.33
CA GLY A 196 -15.86 -3.37 3.26
C GLY A 196 -16.44 -4.74 3.59
N ASN A 197 -17.76 -4.87 3.78
CA ASN A 197 -18.41 -6.13 4.16
C ASN A 197 -18.56 -7.09 2.97
N VAL A 198 -17.43 -7.59 2.48
CA VAL A 198 -17.31 -8.63 1.45
C VAL A 198 -16.51 -9.80 1.98
N SER A 199 -16.45 -10.90 1.24
CA SER A 199 -15.61 -12.02 1.64
C SER A 199 -14.11 -11.66 1.56
N PRO A 200 -13.25 -12.17 2.46
CA PRO A 200 -11.80 -11.93 2.36
C PRO A 200 -11.19 -12.34 1.02
N GLY A 201 -11.72 -13.41 0.40
CA GLY A 201 -11.28 -13.83 -0.93
C GLY A 201 -11.59 -12.82 -2.04
N GLU A 202 -12.74 -12.14 -1.95
CA GLU A 202 -13.12 -11.07 -2.89
C GLU A 202 -12.20 -9.85 -2.74
N ALA A 203 -11.89 -9.47 -1.49
CA ALA A 203 -10.97 -8.37 -1.19
C ALA A 203 -9.55 -8.66 -1.73
N GLU A 204 -9.04 -9.87 -1.56
CA GLU A 204 -7.73 -10.26 -2.12
C GLU A 204 -7.72 -10.35 -3.64
N ALA A 205 -8.78 -10.85 -4.27
CA ALA A 205 -8.85 -10.89 -5.73
C ALA A 205 -8.79 -9.47 -6.34
N LEU A 206 -9.35 -8.46 -5.67
CA LEU A 206 -9.17 -7.05 -6.08
C LEU A 206 -7.71 -6.58 -5.96
N ILE A 207 -7.01 -6.96 -4.88
CA ILE A 207 -5.58 -6.67 -4.69
C ILE A 207 -4.75 -7.36 -5.79
N ASP A 208 -5.04 -8.62 -6.09
CA ASP A 208 -4.31 -9.41 -7.07
C ASP A 208 -4.52 -8.89 -8.50
N ALA A 209 -5.76 -8.50 -8.85
CA ALA A 209 -6.04 -7.84 -10.13
C ALA A 209 -5.23 -6.53 -10.25
N THR A 210 -5.16 -5.75 -9.17
CA THR A 210 -4.41 -4.49 -9.12
C THR A 210 -2.89 -4.72 -9.26
N ARG A 211 -2.36 -5.77 -8.60
CA ARG A 211 -0.96 -6.22 -8.75
C ARG A 211 -0.64 -6.67 -10.17
N ALA A 212 -1.57 -7.38 -10.81
CA ALA A 212 -1.40 -7.83 -12.19
C ALA A 212 -1.26 -6.64 -13.16
N VAL A 213 -2.06 -5.58 -12.98
CA VAL A 213 -1.89 -4.33 -13.75
C VAL A 213 -0.51 -3.72 -13.51
N GLY A 214 -0.11 -3.59 -12.25
CA GLY A 214 1.21 -3.08 -11.89
C GLY A 214 2.37 -3.88 -12.49
N THR A 215 2.22 -5.20 -12.57
CA THR A 215 3.22 -6.11 -13.13
C THR A 215 3.31 -5.95 -14.65
N ALA A 216 2.18 -5.92 -15.35
CA ALA A 216 2.13 -5.69 -16.80
C ALA A 216 2.74 -4.34 -17.22
N LEU A 217 2.59 -3.30 -16.40
CA LEU A 217 3.18 -1.98 -16.67
C LEU A 217 4.69 -1.90 -16.40
N ARG A 218 5.22 -2.80 -15.56
CA ARG A 218 6.64 -2.84 -15.18
C ARG A 218 7.45 -3.84 -16.00
N ASP A 219 6.79 -4.86 -16.53
CA ASP A 219 7.38 -5.92 -17.32
C ASP A 219 6.65 -6.07 -18.66
N GLU A 220 7.31 -5.62 -19.74
CA GLU A 220 6.79 -5.65 -21.11
C GLU A 220 6.42 -7.07 -21.60
N ALA A 221 6.94 -8.13 -20.98
CA ALA A 221 6.59 -9.51 -21.31
C ALA A 221 5.28 -9.99 -20.68
N THR A 222 4.75 -9.26 -19.68
CA THR A 222 3.55 -9.65 -18.94
C THR A 222 2.30 -9.00 -19.55
N SER A 223 1.31 -9.82 -19.94
CA SER A 223 0.05 -9.31 -20.47
C SER A 223 -0.87 -8.75 -19.39
N ILE A 224 -1.60 -7.69 -19.72
CA ILE A 224 -2.69 -7.14 -18.91
C ILE A 224 -3.87 -8.11 -18.77
N ASP A 225 -3.94 -9.16 -19.60
CA ASP A 225 -5.06 -10.11 -19.61
C ASP A 225 -5.22 -10.84 -18.28
N LYS A 226 -4.13 -11.07 -17.54
CA LYS A 226 -4.23 -11.67 -16.21
C LYS A 226 -5.05 -10.83 -15.23
N ALA A 227 -4.95 -9.50 -15.33
CA ALA A 227 -5.77 -8.61 -14.51
C ALA A 227 -7.25 -8.69 -14.90
N ARG A 228 -7.55 -8.85 -16.19
CA ARG A 228 -8.94 -9.00 -16.68
C ARG A 228 -9.55 -10.31 -16.19
N GLU A 229 -8.83 -11.42 -16.31
CA GLU A 229 -9.29 -12.73 -15.83
C GLU A 229 -9.66 -12.69 -14.34
N LEU A 230 -8.82 -12.05 -13.51
CA LEU A 230 -9.08 -11.91 -12.08
C LEU A 230 -10.31 -11.03 -11.79
N LEU A 231 -10.57 -10.01 -12.60
CA LEU A 231 -11.78 -9.18 -12.48
C LEU A 231 -13.04 -9.92 -12.93
N ASP A 232 -12.95 -10.73 -14.00
CA ASP A 232 -14.08 -11.53 -14.48
C ASP A 232 -14.50 -12.57 -13.42
N GLU A 233 -13.56 -13.07 -12.63
CA GLU A 233 -13.83 -13.96 -11.49
C GLU A 233 -14.57 -13.26 -10.33
N LEU A 234 -14.41 -11.93 -10.18
CA LEU A 234 -15.12 -11.13 -9.17
C LEU A 234 -16.60 -10.90 -9.54
N ASP A 235 -16.91 -10.81 -10.83
CA ASP A 235 -18.28 -10.64 -11.34
C ASP A 235 -18.69 -11.80 -12.29
N PRO A 236 -18.86 -13.04 -11.76
CA PRO A 236 -19.17 -14.22 -12.59
C PRO A 236 -20.54 -14.16 -13.29
N ASN A 237 -21.34 -13.12 -13.00
CA ASN A 237 -22.66 -12.90 -13.62
C ASN A 237 -22.61 -11.99 -14.87
N ASP A 238 -21.50 -11.29 -15.16
CA ASP A 238 -21.41 -10.43 -16.36
C ASP A 238 -20.93 -11.22 -17.59
N SER A 239 -20.20 -12.32 -17.39
CA SER A 239 -19.69 -13.20 -18.45
C SER A 239 -20.78 -14.03 -19.17
N ARG A 240 -22.06 -13.94 -18.76
CA ARG A 240 -23.19 -14.69 -19.35
C ARG A 240 -24.12 -13.86 -20.25
N SER A 241 -23.80 -12.59 -20.49
CA SER A 241 -24.64 -11.70 -21.33
C SER A 241 -24.22 -11.65 -22.80
N GLY A 242 -23.36 -12.56 -23.26
CA GLY A 242 -22.75 -12.54 -24.59
C GLY A 242 -22.89 -13.82 -25.42
N GLU A 243 -24.00 -14.56 -25.28
CA GLU A 243 -24.41 -15.61 -26.24
C GLU A 243 -25.73 -15.26 -26.94
#